data_AF-A0A1V9YZ64-F1
#
_entry.id   AF-A0A1V9YZ64-F1
#
_cell.length_a   1.000
_cell.length_b   1.000
_cell.length_c   1.000
_cell.angle_alpha   90.00
_cell.angle_beta   90.00
_cell.angle_gamma   90.00
#
_symmetry.space_group_name_H-M   'P 1'
#
loop_
_entity.id
_entity.type
_entity.pdbx_description
1 polymer ?
#
loop_
_entity_poly.entity_id
_entity_poly.type
_entity_poly.pdbx_seq_one_letter_code
_entity_poly.pdbx_strand_id
1 'polypeptide(L)'
;MTTYGSANPNLALPTTRLVLKHNERPRMSRTRQASIAVGLTLAMACAYAGTSRHMSGTSMLLGDAVHGCAFRDGDRISLRADTGKYFGVCNNCIPDAAYPDAAFVHADTVDPSAVWTVKLAGAGKVALQGANGKYLARCTNCAPIATHNDEAFVHVADWTEGPWAQWTCVDAGAGKVAFADDVGQYLARCNNCVNGAYPDAGFLHETHYAAKHHAQWTANRVPGN
;
A
#
# COMPACT_ATOMS: atom_id res chain seq x y z
N MET A 1 -47.53 -20.35 13.99
CA MET A 1 -47.53 -21.83 13.93
C MET A 1 -47.47 -22.19 12.45
N THR A 2 -46.27 -22.43 11.96
CA THR A 2 -45.96 -22.70 10.55
C THR A 2 -45.01 -23.88 10.56
N THR A 3 -45.47 -24.96 9.93
CA THR A 3 -44.94 -26.32 10.02
C THR A 3 -43.71 -26.51 9.13
N TYR A 4 -42.71 -27.18 9.70
CA TYR A 4 -41.51 -27.68 9.05
C TYR A 4 -41.83 -28.65 7.91
N GLY A 5 -41.27 -28.41 6.73
CA GLY A 5 -41.32 -29.28 5.56
C GLY A 5 -40.17 -30.29 5.55
N SER A 6 -40.56 -31.55 5.38
CA SER A 6 -39.77 -32.78 5.42
C SER A 6 -38.59 -32.83 4.41
N ALA A 7 -37.45 -33.33 4.89
CA ALA A 7 -36.29 -33.70 4.08
C ALA A 7 -36.55 -34.98 3.25
N ASN A 8 -35.99 -35.01 2.04
CA ASN A 8 -36.08 -36.10 1.07
C ASN A 8 -34.81 -36.99 1.15
N PRO A 9 -34.90 -38.30 1.41
CA PRO A 9 -33.72 -39.13 1.70
C PRO A 9 -32.99 -39.73 0.49
N ASN A 10 -33.23 -39.27 -0.75
CA ASN A 10 -32.63 -39.88 -1.95
C ASN A 10 -31.79 -38.92 -2.81
N LEU A 11 -30.81 -38.25 -2.21
CA LEU A 11 -29.76 -37.54 -2.96
C LEU A 11 -28.40 -38.19 -2.68
N ALA A 12 -28.05 -39.13 -3.56
CA ALA A 12 -26.72 -39.73 -3.64
C ALA A 12 -25.68 -38.66 -3.97
N LEU A 13 -24.69 -38.51 -3.09
CA LEU A 13 -23.54 -37.63 -3.26
C LEU A 13 -22.61 -38.20 -4.36
N PRO A 14 -22.27 -37.43 -5.41
CA PRO A 14 -21.24 -37.84 -6.35
C PRO A 14 -19.87 -37.77 -5.67
N THR A 15 -19.28 -38.94 -5.45
CA THR A 15 -17.92 -39.10 -4.92
C THR A 15 -16.92 -38.89 -6.06
N THR A 16 -16.48 -37.65 -6.27
CA THR A 16 -15.41 -37.37 -7.24
C THR A 16 -14.06 -37.64 -6.58
N ARG A 17 -13.50 -38.84 -6.80
CA ARG A 17 -12.10 -39.15 -6.50
C ARG A 17 -11.18 -38.35 -7.43
N LEU A 18 -10.45 -37.39 -6.87
CA LEU A 18 -9.30 -36.76 -7.53
C LEU A 18 -8.13 -37.76 -7.56
N VAL A 19 -7.77 -38.22 -8.75
CA VAL A 19 -6.57 -39.02 -9.01
C VAL A 19 -5.38 -38.07 -9.17
N LEU A 20 -4.41 -38.14 -8.26
CA LEU A 20 -3.13 -37.42 -8.36
C LEU A 20 -2.31 -38.01 -9.52
N LYS A 21 -2.26 -37.29 -10.64
CA LYS A 21 -1.34 -37.59 -11.74
C LYS A 21 0.10 -37.25 -11.30
N HIS A 22 0.89 -38.29 -11.06
CA HIS A 22 2.34 -38.19 -10.95
C HIS A 22 2.89 -37.69 -12.29
N ASN A 23 3.46 -36.48 -12.32
CA ASN A 23 4.25 -36.02 -13.43
C ASN A 23 5.73 -36.30 -13.13
N GLU A 24 6.31 -37.15 -13.96
CA GLU A 24 7.69 -37.58 -13.94
C GLU A 24 8.65 -36.40 -14.15
N ARG A 25 9.76 -36.40 -13.41
CA ARG A 25 10.87 -35.44 -13.60
C ARG A 25 11.66 -35.83 -14.86
N PRO A 26 11.91 -34.91 -15.80
CA PRO A 26 12.93 -35.14 -16.81
C PRO A 26 14.33 -35.06 -16.20
N ARG A 27 15.07 -36.13 -16.46
CA ARG A 27 16.48 -36.36 -16.15
C ARG A 27 17.38 -35.43 -16.97
N MET A 28 18.49 -35.00 -16.36
CA MET A 28 19.56 -34.15 -16.91
C MET A 28 20.01 -34.50 -18.35
N SER A 29 20.43 -33.47 -19.10
CA SER A 29 21.47 -33.62 -20.12
C SER A 29 22.47 -32.45 -20.05
N ARG A 30 23.73 -32.80 -19.79
CA ARG A 30 24.93 -31.99 -19.93
C ARG A 30 25.34 -31.98 -21.40
N THR A 31 25.59 -30.80 -21.98
CA THR A 31 26.59 -30.69 -23.04
C THR A 31 27.25 -29.32 -23.04
N ARG A 32 28.57 -29.36 -23.09
CA ARG A 32 29.52 -28.24 -23.11
C ARG A 32 29.41 -27.49 -24.44
N GLN A 33 29.70 -26.18 -24.42
CA GLN A 33 30.63 -25.59 -25.38
C GLN A 33 31.19 -24.27 -24.84
N ALA A 34 32.50 -24.26 -24.69
CA ALA A 34 33.31 -23.07 -24.49
C ALA A 34 33.64 -22.50 -25.87
N SER A 35 33.62 -21.17 -25.99
CA SER A 35 34.33 -20.46 -27.05
C SER A 35 35.00 -19.23 -26.46
N ILE A 36 36.33 -19.29 -26.50
CA ILE A 36 37.30 -18.24 -26.25
C ILE A 36 37.19 -17.22 -27.38
N ALA A 37 37.17 -15.93 -27.06
CA ALA A 37 37.57 -14.89 -27.99
C ALA A 37 38.50 -13.91 -27.26
N VAL A 38 39.78 -14.10 -27.52
CA VAL A 38 40.87 -13.16 -27.25
C VAL A 38 40.71 -11.98 -28.20
N GLY A 39 40.73 -10.77 -27.67
CA GLY A 39 40.70 -9.53 -28.47
C GLY A 39 41.41 -8.41 -27.72
N LEU A 40 42.74 -8.39 -27.82
CA LEU A 40 43.59 -7.26 -27.48
C LEU A 40 43.28 -6.09 -28.42
N THR A 41 42.98 -4.90 -27.88
CA THR A 41 43.35 -3.63 -28.54
C THR A 41 43.63 -2.52 -27.53
N LEU A 42 44.90 -2.11 -27.56
CA LEU A 42 45.54 -0.84 -27.23
C LEU A 42 44.87 0.15 -26.25
N ALA A 43 45.64 0.45 -25.21
CA ALA A 43 45.58 1.71 -24.47
C ALA A 43 45.91 2.91 -25.38
N MET A 44 45.11 3.97 -25.28
CA MET A 44 45.59 5.35 -25.44
C MET A 44 45.11 6.16 -24.24
N ALA A 45 46.10 6.80 -23.62
CA ALA A 45 45.98 7.68 -22.48
C ALA A 45 45.19 8.95 -22.81
N CYS A 46 44.43 9.44 -21.84
CA CYS A 46 44.37 10.85 -21.51
C CYS A 46 43.93 10.98 -20.04
N ALA A 47 44.88 11.39 -19.21
CA ALA A 47 44.64 11.79 -17.84
C ALA A 47 43.73 13.02 -17.84
N TYR A 48 42.46 12.85 -17.48
CA TYR A 48 41.67 13.96 -16.96
C TYR A 48 41.85 13.99 -15.46
N ALA A 49 42.49 15.06 -15.00
CA ALA A 49 42.63 15.41 -13.61
C ALA A 49 41.27 15.28 -12.91
N GLY A 50 41.23 14.39 -11.91
CA GLY A 50 40.11 14.27 -10.98
C GLY A 50 39.95 15.57 -10.23
N THR A 51 39.05 16.43 -10.72
CA THR A 51 38.35 17.35 -9.85
C THR A 51 37.13 16.58 -9.35
N SER A 52 37.33 15.82 -8.28
CA SER A 52 36.24 15.43 -7.39
C SER A 52 35.66 16.72 -6.83
N ARG A 53 34.78 17.37 -7.60
CA ARG A 53 33.80 18.26 -7.02
C ARG A 53 32.95 17.36 -6.15
N HIS A 54 33.27 17.34 -4.85
CA HIS A 54 32.25 17.21 -3.83
C HIS A 54 31.15 18.18 -4.21
N MET A 55 30.17 17.70 -4.98
CA MET A 55 28.84 18.27 -4.96
C MET A 55 28.32 17.93 -3.57
N SER A 56 28.78 18.71 -2.59
CA SER A 56 28.04 19.00 -1.38
C SER A 56 26.84 19.82 -1.84
N GLY A 57 25.94 19.14 -2.54
CA GLY A 57 24.62 19.64 -2.82
C GLY A 57 23.89 19.51 -1.51
N THR A 58 23.80 20.63 -0.79
CA THR A 58 22.83 20.80 0.28
C THR A 58 21.46 20.54 -0.34
N SER A 59 21.01 19.29 -0.23
CA SER A 59 19.69 18.88 -0.68
C SER A 59 18.70 19.64 0.19
N MET A 60 18.08 20.67 -0.38
CA MET A 60 17.00 21.38 0.27
C MET A 60 15.82 20.41 0.40
N LEU A 61 15.70 19.81 1.58
CA LEU A 61 14.47 19.38 2.26
C LEU A 61 13.42 18.68 1.38
N LEU A 62 13.83 17.72 0.55
CA LEU A 62 12.93 16.64 0.16
C LEU A 62 13.24 15.48 1.09
N GLY A 63 12.25 15.12 1.90
CA GLY A 63 12.31 14.02 2.84
C GLY A 63 12.91 12.75 2.25
N ASP A 64 13.70 12.03 3.05
CA ASP A 64 14.33 10.78 2.61
C ASP A 64 13.26 9.80 2.13
N ALA A 65 13.30 9.46 0.84
CA ALA A 65 12.36 8.52 0.25
C ALA A 65 12.42 7.18 1.01
N VAL A 66 11.25 6.61 1.32
CA VAL A 66 11.20 5.28 1.90
C VAL A 66 11.41 4.28 0.77
N HIS A 67 12.50 3.52 0.84
CA HIS A 67 12.77 2.46 -0.13
C HIS A 67 11.89 1.25 0.18
N GLY A 68 10.86 1.03 -0.64
CA GLY A 68 9.89 -0.05 -0.45
C GLY A 68 9.22 0.06 0.93
N CYS A 69 9.14 -1.06 1.65
CA CYS A 69 8.51 -1.13 2.98
C CYS A 69 9.46 -0.94 4.16
N ALA A 70 10.60 -0.26 3.96
CA ALA A 70 11.63 -0.05 4.99
C ALA A 70 11.26 1.04 6.01
N PHE A 71 10.10 0.88 6.66
CA PHE A 71 9.65 1.73 7.75
C PHE A 71 10.32 1.36 9.08
N ARG A 72 10.41 2.33 9.98
CA ARG A 72 10.84 2.21 11.38
C ARG A 72 9.73 2.72 12.29
N ASP A 73 9.70 2.23 13.52
CA ASP A 73 8.74 2.74 14.50
C ASP A 73 9.02 4.21 14.79
N GLY A 74 7.96 5.02 14.81
CA GLY A 74 8.05 6.46 15.03
C GLY A 74 8.40 7.27 13.78
N ASP A 75 8.59 6.64 12.63
CA ASP A 75 8.77 7.39 11.38
C ASP A 75 7.60 8.32 11.14
N ARG A 76 7.90 9.57 10.85
CA ARG A 76 6.91 10.50 10.30
C ARG A 76 7.04 10.43 8.79
N ILE A 77 5.95 10.13 8.09
CA ILE A 77 5.94 9.99 6.63
C ILE A 77 4.82 10.84 6.00
N SER A 78 5.03 11.23 4.75
CA SER A 78 3.95 11.65 3.86
C SER A 78 3.69 10.57 2.81
N LEU A 79 2.45 10.50 2.33
CA LEU A 79 2.02 9.58 1.28
C LEU A 79 1.49 10.39 0.10
N ARG A 80 2.26 10.43 -0.99
CA ARG A 80 1.88 11.15 -2.22
C ARG A 80 1.16 10.22 -3.19
N ALA A 81 -0.01 10.65 -3.68
CA ALA A 81 -0.82 9.93 -4.64
C ALA A 81 -0.31 10.10 -6.08
N ASP A 82 -0.91 9.35 -7.01
CA ASP A 82 -0.71 9.47 -8.45
C ASP A 82 -1.13 10.83 -9.02
N THR A 83 -2.06 11.54 -8.37
CA THR A 83 -2.46 12.91 -8.71
C THR A 83 -1.42 13.96 -8.29
N GLY A 84 -0.42 13.56 -7.49
CA GLY A 84 0.61 14.44 -6.97
C GLY A 84 0.25 15.20 -5.69
N LYS A 85 -1.01 15.11 -5.25
CA LYS A 85 -1.48 15.56 -3.93
C LYS A 85 -1.14 14.52 -2.84
N TYR A 86 -1.25 14.92 -1.58
CA TYR A 86 -0.95 14.07 -0.44
C TYR A 86 -2.20 13.52 0.23
N PHE A 87 -2.08 12.26 0.64
CA PHE A 87 -3.08 11.53 1.41
C PHE A 87 -2.99 11.94 2.87
N GLY A 88 -4.11 12.41 3.42
CA GLY A 88 -4.16 13.00 4.75
C GLY A 88 -5.53 12.88 5.42
N VAL A 89 -5.54 13.21 6.70
CA VAL A 89 -6.76 13.27 7.52
C VAL A 89 -7.63 14.43 7.05
N CYS A 90 -8.94 14.22 7.05
CA CYS A 90 -9.95 15.19 6.65
C CYS A 90 -11.09 15.17 7.66
N ASN A 91 -11.23 16.24 8.44
CA ASN A 91 -12.23 16.35 9.50
C ASN A 91 -13.56 16.90 8.95
N ASN A 92 -14.66 16.22 9.27
CA ASN A 92 -16.03 16.51 8.84
C ASN A 92 -16.19 16.66 7.31
N CYS A 93 -15.37 15.92 6.56
CA CYS A 93 -15.36 16.01 5.10
C CYS A 93 -16.44 15.17 4.41
N ILE A 94 -17.09 14.26 5.13
CA ILE A 94 -18.21 13.47 4.63
C ILE A 94 -19.41 13.78 5.53
N PRO A 95 -20.48 14.42 4.99
CA PRO A 95 -21.71 14.64 5.74
C PRO A 95 -22.30 13.33 6.25
N ASP A 96 -22.77 13.33 7.50
CA ASP A 96 -23.43 12.19 8.16
C ASP A 96 -22.59 10.89 8.21
N ALA A 97 -21.27 10.98 8.11
CA ALA A 97 -20.38 9.84 8.32
C ALA A 97 -20.41 9.36 9.78
N ALA A 98 -20.15 8.06 9.98
CA ALA A 98 -20.10 7.42 11.29
C ALA A 98 -19.00 8.02 12.20
N TYR A 99 -17.94 8.56 11.59
CA TYR A 99 -16.84 9.23 12.27
C TYR A 99 -16.50 10.55 11.56
N PRO A 100 -16.00 11.57 12.28
CA PRO A 100 -15.69 12.86 11.67
C PRO A 100 -14.41 12.82 10.84
N ASP A 101 -13.45 11.94 11.15
CA ASP A 101 -12.12 11.94 10.54
C ASP A 101 -12.01 10.86 9.45
N ALA A 102 -12.17 11.25 8.20
CA ALA A 102 -11.95 10.40 7.02
C ALA A 102 -10.55 10.64 6.43
N ALA A 103 -10.11 9.81 5.48
CA ALA A 103 -8.84 10.00 4.80
C ALA A 103 -9.02 10.32 3.31
N PHE A 104 -8.43 11.42 2.86
CA PHE A 104 -8.59 11.96 1.51
C PHE A 104 -7.22 12.28 0.88
N VAL A 105 -7.16 12.26 -0.45
CA VAL A 105 -6.05 12.84 -1.22
C VAL A 105 -6.42 14.29 -1.55
N HIS A 106 -6.05 15.22 -0.67
CA HIS A 106 -6.51 16.61 -0.77
C HIS A 106 -5.39 17.64 -0.68
N ALA A 107 -4.40 17.40 0.18
CA ALA A 107 -3.36 18.36 0.51
C ALA A 107 -2.39 18.60 -0.66
N ASP A 108 -2.14 19.86 -0.99
CA ASP A 108 -1.21 20.27 -2.05
C ASP A 108 0.26 20.25 -1.60
N THR A 109 0.48 20.37 -0.30
CA THR A 109 1.79 20.31 0.34
C THR A 109 1.76 19.33 1.49
N VAL A 110 2.92 19.01 2.05
CA VAL A 110 3.01 18.20 3.27
C VAL A 110 2.71 19.11 4.47
N ASP A 111 1.44 19.21 4.83
CA ASP A 111 0.96 19.87 6.04
C ASP A 111 0.68 18.84 7.15
N PRO A 112 0.33 19.25 8.40
CA PRO A 112 0.08 18.32 9.49
C PRO A 112 -0.99 17.26 9.20
N SER A 113 -2.00 17.54 8.38
CA SER A 113 -3.03 16.56 8.02
C SER A 113 -2.48 15.45 7.11
N ALA A 114 -1.43 15.75 6.34
CA ALA A 114 -0.77 14.85 5.40
C ALA A 114 0.45 14.10 5.99
N VAL A 115 0.67 14.20 7.30
CA VAL A 115 1.74 13.49 8.01
C VAL A 115 1.19 12.34 8.84
N TRP A 116 1.79 11.16 8.65
CA TRP A 116 1.46 9.94 9.36
C TRP A 116 2.64 9.51 10.22
N THR A 117 2.39 9.19 11.49
CA THR A 117 3.39 8.53 12.34
C THR A 117 3.22 7.02 12.24
N VAL A 118 4.28 6.34 11.85
CA VAL A 118 4.30 4.89 11.68
C VAL A 118 4.46 4.20 13.04
N LYS A 119 3.64 3.17 13.27
CA LYS A 119 3.85 2.16 14.29
C LYS A 119 4.12 0.81 13.64
N LEU A 120 5.16 0.12 14.08
CA LEU A 120 5.43 -1.24 13.58
C LEU A 120 4.48 -2.22 14.27
N ALA A 121 3.62 -2.85 13.47
CA ALA A 121 2.65 -3.84 13.94
C ALA A 121 3.19 -5.29 13.90
N GLY A 122 4.46 -5.47 13.50
CA GLY A 122 5.09 -6.77 13.34
C GLY A 122 4.72 -7.45 12.01
N ALA A 123 5.46 -8.51 11.64
CA ALA A 123 5.20 -9.31 10.43
C ALA A 123 5.07 -8.50 9.11
N GLY A 124 5.84 -7.40 8.98
CA GLY A 124 5.78 -6.51 7.81
C GLY A 124 4.55 -5.60 7.76
N LYS A 125 3.79 -5.51 8.86
CA LYS A 125 2.64 -4.61 8.99
C LYS A 125 3.02 -3.31 9.69
N VAL A 126 2.28 -2.27 9.35
CA VAL A 126 2.35 -0.96 9.98
C VAL A 126 0.96 -0.48 10.39
N ALA A 127 0.89 0.34 11.43
CA ALA A 127 -0.25 1.21 11.69
C ALA A 127 0.15 2.65 11.40
N LEU A 128 -0.78 3.45 10.88
CA LEU A 128 -0.54 4.83 10.47
C LEU A 128 -1.35 5.75 11.36
N GLN A 129 -0.67 6.49 12.25
CA GLN A 129 -1.29 7.44 13.16
C GLN A 129 -1.38 8.82 12.50
N GLY A 130 -2.57 9.39 12.42
CA GLY A 130 -2.77 10.77 11.96
C GLY A 130 -2.38 11.81 13.03
N ALA A 131 -2.35 13.09 12.65
CA ALA A 131 -2.06 14.18 13.58
C ALA A 131 -3.09 14.33 14.72
N ASN A 132 -4.30 13.77 14.56
CA ASN A 132 -5.32 13.69 15.61
C ASN A 132 -5.03 12.61 16.66
N GLY A 133 -3.91 11.87 16.55
CA GLY A 133 -3.52 10.81 17.47
C GLY A 133 -4.25 9.48 17.26
N LYS A 134 -5.20 9.40 16.31
CA LYS A 134 -5.93 8.18 15.96
C LYS A 134 -5.28 7.49 14.76
N TYR A 135 -5.64 6.23 14.56
CA TYR A 135 -5.06 5.37 13.52
C TYR A 135 -5.98 5.24 12.32
N LEU A 136 -5.35 5.24 11.14
CA LEU A 136 -5.97 4.91 9.86
C LEU A 136 -6.44 3.46 9.89
N ALA A 137 -7.70 3.26 9.52
CA ALA A 137 -8.38 1.99 9.56
C ALA A 137 -9.34 1.82 8.38
N ARG A 138 -9.53 0.57 7.94
CA ARG A 138 -10.70 0.20 7.16
C ARG A 138 -11.96 0.37 8.01
N CYS A 139 -12.96 1.01 7.44
CA CYS A 139 -14.25 1.26 8.06
C CYS A 139 -15.36 0.85 7.09
N THR A 140 -16.14 -0.17 7.47
CA THR A 140 -17.20 -0.73 6.63
C THR A 140 -18.52 0.03 6.84
N ASN A 141 -19.12 0.52 5.77
CA ASN A 141 -20.37 1.29 5.72
C ASN A 141 -20.35 2.57 6.57
N CYS A 142 -19.17 3.19 6.72
CA CYS A 142 -19.01 4.36 7.56
C CYS A 142 -19.35 5.68 6.86
N ALA A 143 -19.40 5.69 5.53
CA ALA A 143 -19.85 6.84 4.76
C ALA A 143 -21.20 6.56 4.07
N PRO A 144 -22.16 7.49 4.20
CA PRO A 144 -23.44 7.38 3.52
C PRO A 144 -23.27 7.53 2.00
N ILE A 145 -23.99 6.70 1.25
CA ILE A 145 -24.07 6.79 -0.23
C ILE A 145 -22.67 6.64 -0.89
N ALA A 146 -21.75 5.94 -0.24
CA ALA A 146 -20.48 5.57 -0.84
C ALA A 146 -20.67 4.48 -1.91
N THR A 147 -19.84 4.53 -2.95
CA THR A 147 -19.87 3.55 -4.06
C THR A 147 -19.29 2.20 -3.66
N HIS A 148 -18.49 2.17 -2.59
CA HIS A 148 -17.91 0.97 -2.01
C HIS A 148 -18.19 0.97 -0.50
N ASN A 149 -18.25 -0.23 0.08
CA ASN A 149 -18.56 -0.37 1.51
C ASN A 149 -17.37 -0.01 2.40
N ASP A 150 -16.14 -0.29 1.96
CA ASP A 150 -14.94 -0.17 2.79
C ASP A 150 -14.14 1.09 2.46
N GLU A 151 -14.16 2.05 3.38
CA GLU A 151 -13.48 3.33 3.27
C GLU A 151 -12.39 3.49 4.34
N ALA A 152 -11.38 4.30 4.06
CA ALA A 152 -10.32 4.62 5.00
C ALA A 152 -10.72 5.80 5.91
N PHE A 153 -10.82 5.52 7.21
CA PHE A 153 -11.09 6.52 8.25
C PHE A 153 -9.99 6.54 9.29
N VAL A 154 -9.87 7.64 10.03
CA VAL A 154 -8.84 7.86 11.07
C VAL A 154 -9.51 7.95 12.43
N HIS A 155 -10.10 6.84 12.86
CA HIS A 155 -10.99 6.80 14.04
C HIS A 155 -10.54 5.87 15.17
N VAL A 156 -9.60 4.96 14.91
CA VAL A 156 -9.20 3.93 15.88
C VAL A 156 -8.25 4.53 16.91
N ALA A 157 -8.53 4.36 18.21
CA ALA A 157 -7.68 4.89 19.28
C ALA A 157 -6.44 4.03 19.53
N ASP A 158 -6.60 2.71 19.44
CA ASP A 158 -5.52 1.73 19.61
C ASP A 158 -5.53 0.74 18.44
N TRP A 159 -4.47 0.78 17.62
CA TRP A 159 -4.33 -0.08 16.44
C TRP A 159 -4.20 -1.57 16.76
N THR A 160 -3.95 -1.93 18.03
CA THR A 160 -3.87 -3.32 18.47
C THR A 160 -5.24 -3.95 18.70
N GLU A 161 -6.31 -3.16 18.80
CA GLU A 161 -7.69 -3.64 19.02
C GLU A 161 -8.22 -4.47 17.85
N GLY A 162 -7.71 -4.23 16.63
CA GLY A 162 -8.20 -4.93 15.47
C GLY A 162 -7.29 -4.88 14.24
N PRO A 163 -7.35 -5.92 13.41
CA PRO A 163 -6.52 -6.01 12.22
C PRO A 163 -6.88 -4.98 11.14
N TRP A 164 -8.09 -4.40 11.18
CA TRP A 164 -8.54 -3.34 10.27
C TRP A 164 -7.74 -2.03 10.39
N ALA A 165 -6.97 -1.84 11.45
CA ALA A 165 -6.06 -0.70 11.64
C ALA A 165 -4.58 -1.04 11.33
N GLN A 166 -4.32 -2.25 10.80
CA GLN A 166 -2.99 -2.77 10.52
C GLN A 166 -2.84 -3.06 9.03
N TRP A 167 -1.84 -2.45 8.42
CA TRP A 167 -1.64 -2.44 6.98
C TRP A 167 -0.42 -3.27 6.63
N THR A 168 -0.59 -4.30 5.81
CA THR A 168 0.54 -4.99 5.17
C THR A 168 1.11 -4.09 4.10
N CYS A 169 2.35 -3.62 4.29
CA CYS A 169 3.04 -2.90 3.24
C CYS A 169 3.56 -3.87 2.18
N VAL A 170 3.41 -3.49 0.92
CA VAL A 170 3.99 -4.18 -0.23
C VAL A 170 4.87 -3.21 -1.03
N ASP A 171 6.09 -3.62 -1.35
CA ASP A 171 6.95 -2.87 -2.26
C ASP A 171 6.35 -2.92 -3.68
N ALA A 172 5.95 -1.76 -4.20
CA ALA A 172 5.36 -1.65 -5.53
C ALA A 172 6.40 -1.34 -6.62
N GLY A 173 7.68 -1.27 -6.25
CA GLY A 173 8.77 -0.91 -7.14
C GLY A 173 8.81 0.59 -7.43
N ALA A 174 9.89 1.05 -8.06
CA ALA A 174 10.09 2.45 -8.45
C ALA A 174 9.89 3.47 -7.31
N GLY A 175 10.22 3.08 -6.08
CA GLY A 175 10.06 3.94 -4.90
C GLY A 175 8.62 4.12 -4.43
N LYS A 176 7.71 3.22 -4.83
CA LYS A 176 6.31 3.22 -4.41
C LYS A 176 6.01 2.05 -3.48
N VAL A 177 4.98 2.23 -2.67
CA VAL A 177 4.42 1.20 -1.80
C VAL A 177 2.93 1.03 -2.07
N ALA A 178 2.39 -0.12 -1.72
CA ALA A 178 0.96 -0.35 -1.60
C ALA A 178 0.66 -0.84 -0.17
N PHE A 179 -0.54 -0.54 0.32
CA PHE A 179 -0.99 -0.97 1.64
C PHE A 179 -2.19 -1.90 1.47
N ALA A 180 -2.01 -3.16 1.80
CA ALA A 180 -3.12 -4.12 1.89
C ALA A 180 -3.69 -4.10 3.31
N ASP A 181 -5.01 -4.21 3.42
CA ASP A 181 -5.68 -4.42 4.69
C ASP A 181 -5.67 -5.90 5.10
N ASP A 182 -6.41 -6.19 6.17
CA ASP A 182 -6.56 -7.51 6.75
C ASP A 182 -7.42 -8.49 5.95
N VAL A 183 -8.15 -8.04 4.93
CA VAL A 183 -8.92 -8.90 4.01
C VAL A 183 -8.29 -8.98 2.62
N GLY A 184 -7.14 -8.33 2.41
CA GLY A 184 -6.35 -8.40 1.18
C GLY A 184 -6.75 -7.38 0.11
N GLN A 185 -7.55 -6.37 0.45
CA GLN A 185 -7.84 -5.23 -0.42
C GLN A 185 -6.81 -4.12 -0.21
N TYR A 186 -6.54 -3.36 -1.26
CA TYR A 186 -5.53 -2.31 -1.25
C TYR A 186 -6.15 -0.93 -1.02
N LEU A 187 -5.53 -0.17 -0.12
CA LEU A 187 -5.82 1.24 0.07
C LEU A 187 -5.52 2.00 -1.22
N ALA A 188 -6.56 2.60 -1.79
CA ALA A 188 -6.52 3.25 -3.08
C ALA A 188 -7.32 4.55 -3.07
N ARG A 189 -6.83 5.54 -3.82
CA ARG A 189 -7.58 6.75 -4.13
C ARG A 189 -8.78 6.40 -5.00
N CYS A 190 -9.94 6.93 -4.64
CA CYS A 190 -11.20 6.73 -5.35
C CYS A 190 -11.82 8.09 -5.66
N ASN A 191 -11.95 8.40 -6.96
CA ASN A 191 -12.45 9.69 -7.43
C ASN A 191 -13.98 9.71 -7.50
N ASN A 192 -14.61 10.67 -6.81
CA ASN A 192 -16.05 10.86 -6.68
C ASN A 192 -16.79 9.61 -6.15
N CYS A 193 -16.13 8.79 -5.35
CA CYS A 193 -16.72 7.56 -4.81
C CYS A 193 -17.57 7.79 -3.56
N VAL A 194 -17.49 8.98 -2.97
CA VAL A 194 -18.27 9.42 -1.82
C VAL A 194 -18.69 10.88 -2.02
N ASN A 195 -19.82 11.28 -1.45
CA ASN A 195 -20.23 12.68 -1.38
C ASN A 195 -19.41 13.44 -0.32
N GLY A 196 -18.13 13.67 -0.63
CA GLY A 196 -17.17 14.32 0.27
C GLY A 196 -16.83 15.76 -0.15
N ALA A 197 -16.16 16.48 0.75
CA ALA A 197 -15.64 17.84 0.53
C ALA A 197 -14.57 17.90 -0.58
N TYR A 198 -13.92 16.77 -0.87
CA TYR A 198 -12.92 16.62 -1.93
C TYR A 198 -13.30 15.42 -2.82
N PRO A 199 -12.90 15.43 -4.10
CA PRO A 199 -13.26 14.35 -5.02
C PRO A 199 -12.52 13.04 -4.72
N ASP A 200 -11.32 13.09 -4.16
CA ASP A 200 -10.44 11.94 -4.04
C ASP A 200 -10.38 11.40 -2.60
N ALA A 201 -11.19 10.38 -2.30
CA ALA A 201 -11.24 9.71 -1.00
C ALA A 201 -10.38 8.42 -0.96
N GLY A 202 -9.95 7.98 0.21
CA GLY A 202 -9.26 6.71 0.40
C GLY A 202 -10.23 5.55 0.59
N PHE A 203 -10.20 4.54 -0.28
CA PHE A 203 -11.07 3.36 -0.23
C PHE A 203 -10.27 2.06 -0.31
N LEU A 204 -10.88 0.97 0.12
CA LEU A 204 -10.32 -0.38 0.06
C LEU A 204 -11.11 -1.22 -0.94
N HIS A 205 -10.96 -0.91 -2.23
CA HIS A 205 -11.79 -1.49 -3.28
C HIS A 205 -10.98 -2.24 -4.36
N GLU A 206 -9.65 -2.10 -4.35
CA GLU A 206 -8.78 -2.74 -5.33
C GLU A 206 -8.25 -4.07 -4.79
N THR A 207 -8.39 -5.15 -5.56
CA THR A 207 -7.81 -6.46 -5.23
C THR A 207 -6.38 -6.62 -5.72
N HIS A 208 -5.88 -5.68 -6.52
CA HIS A 208 -4.54 -5.68 -7.09
C HIS A 208 -3.98 -4.26 -7.16
N TYR A 209 -2.68 -4.08 -6.85
CA TYR A 209 -2.04 -2.76 -6.89
C TYR A 209 -1.13 -2.54 -8.11
N ALA A 210 -0.55 -3.59 -8.70
CA ALA A 210 0.60 -3.47 -9.61
C ALA A 210 0.32 -2.62 -10.86
N ALA A 211 -0.88 -2.73 -11.45
CA ALA A 211 -1.30 -1.94 -12.61
C ALA A 211 -2.25 -0.78 -12.24
N LYS A 212 -2.42 -0.49 -10.95
CA LYS A 212 -3.38 0.48 -10.42
C LYS A 212 -2.62 1.61 -9.74
N HIS A 213 -2.27 2.65 -10.50
CA HIS A 213 -1.47 3.75 -9.96
C HIS A 213 -2.13 4.46 -8.78
N HIS A 214 -3.46 4.52 -8.74
CA HIS A 214 -4.24 5.06 -7.63
C HIS A 214 -4.22 4.18 -6.37
N ALA A 215 -3.73 2.95 -6.44
CA ALA A 215 -3.48 2.04 -5.31
C ALA A 215 -1.99 1.99 -4.90
N GLN A 216 -1.18 2.92 -5.40
CA GLN A 216 0.24 3.02 -5.11
C GLN A 216 0.56 4.41 -4.54
N TRP A 217 1.47 4.45 -3.59
CA TRP A 217 1.82 5.65 -2.85
C TRP A 217 3.33 5.88 -2.89
N THR A 218 3.78 7.10 -3.12
CA THR A 218 5.17 7.48 -2.86
C THR A 218 5.29 7.90 -1.40
N ALA A 219 6.01 7.12 -0.61
CA ALA A 219 6.23 7.38 0.80
C ALA A 219 7.57 8.09 1.02
N ASN A 220 7.55 9.24 1.69
CA ASN A 220 8.75 10.00 2.05
C ASN A 220 8.78 10.28 3.55
N ARG A 221 9.93 10.11 4.20
CA ARG A 221 10.12 10.52 5.59
C ARG A 221 10.09 12.03 5.69
N VAL A 222 9.37 12.57 6.65
CA VAL A 222 9.37 14.01 6.93
C VAL A 222 10.19 14.28 8.19
N PRO A 223 10.95 15.39 8.24
CA PRO A 223 11.69 15.76 9.43
C PRO A 223 10.78 15.85 10.67
N GLY A 224 11.33 15.50 11.84
CA GLY A 224 10.69 15.78 13.11
C GLY A 224 10.63 17.29 13.37
N ASN A 225 9.56 17.75 14.00
CA ASN A 225 9.51 19.08 14.62
C ASN A 225 10.16 19.03 16.00
#